data_AF-A0A645HES6-F1
#
_entry.id   AF-A0A645HES6-F1
#
_cell.length_a   1.000
_cell.length_b   1.000
_cell.length_c   1.000
_cell.angle_alpha   90.00
_cell.angle_beta   90.00
_cell.angle_gamma   90.00
#
_symmetry.space_group_name_H-M   'P 1'
#
loop_
_entity.id
_entity.type
_entity.pdbx_description
1 polymer ?
#
loop_
_entity_poly.entity_id
_entity_poly.type
_entity_poly.pdbx_seq_one_letter_code
_entity_poly.pdbx_strand_id
1 'polypeptide(L)'
;MSKSKGNFFTVRDIAKHYDLEVVRMFMLMAHYRSPVNFSDELLGQAQNALERLYNAKYQMEYLFENNKTEAASEDEKTWMDSLTQYKKGFIDAMNDDLNTADAIAAIFELVRDTNSHLSESSSRESIKAALDLFKELTGVIGLAAKEKETDLESEVEALIAQRQEARKNKDFALADEIRDALLAKGIILEDTREGVKWKKA
;
A
#
# COMPACT_ATOMS: atom_id res chain seq x y z
N MET A 1 -23.22 17.03 3.36
CA MET A 1 -24.20 15.97 2.97
C MET A 1 -25.37 16.00 3.94
N SER A 2 -26.62 15.83 3.50
CA SER A 2 -27.79 15.81 4.40
C SER A 2 -28.88 14.87 3.89
N LYS A 3 -29.46 14.07 4.78
CA LYS A 3 -30.58 13.16 4.47
C LYS A 3 -31.78 13.90 3.85
N SER A 4 -32.10 15.09 4.34
CA SER A 4 -33.21 15.91 3.85
C SER A 4 -33.04 16.43 2.42
N LYS A 5 -31.79 16.53 1.92
CA LYS A 5 -31.49 16.92 0.53
C LYS A 5 -31.25 15.72 -0.39
N GLY A 6 -31.41 14.49 0.10
CA GLY A 6 -31.17 13.26 -0.66
C GLY A 6 -29.71 13.03 -1.11
N ASN A 7 -28.78 13.91 -0.74
CA ASN A 7 -27.37 13.87 -1.15
C ASN A 7 -26.50 13.42 0.03
N PHE A 8 -26.56 12.12 0.34
CA PHE A 8 -25.70 11.45 1.31
C PHE A 8 -25.39 10.02 0.85
N PHE A 9 -24.22 9.52 1.22
CA PHE A 9 -23.82 8.13 0.98
C PHE A 9 -23.71 7.40 2.31
N THR A 10 -24.11 6.13 2.34
CA THR A 10 -23.84 5.28 3.51
C THR A 10 -22.46 4.65 3.37
N VAL A 11 -21.86 4.28 4.50
CA VAL A 11 -20.62 3.49 4.51
C VAL A 11 -20.78 2.19 3.72
N ARG A 12 -21.98 1.58 3.74
CA ARG A 12 -22.29 0.37 2.97
C ARG A 12 -22.33 0.61 1.46
N ASP A 13 -22.70 1.80 1.02
CA ASP A 13 -22.70 2.15 -0.41
C ASP A 13 -21.29 2.43 -0.89
N ILE A 14 -20.49 3.13 -0.10
CA ILE A 14 -19.09 3.41 -0.42
C ILE A 14 -18.26 2.11 -0.47
N ALA A 15 -18.49 1.20 0.47
CA ALA A 15 -17.80 -0.10 0.52
C ALA A 15 -18.02 -0.99 -0.72
N LYS A 16 -19.02 -0.70 -1.57
CA LYS A 16 -19.23 -1.41 -2.84
C LYS A 16 -18.25 -0.98 -3.93
N HIS A 17 -17.62 0.18 -3.78
CA HIS A 17 -16.78 0.81 -4.80
C HIS A 17 -15.35 1.06 -4.32
N TYR A 18 -15.15 1.25 -3.02
CA TYR A 18 -13.86 1.56 -2.43
C TYR A 18 -13.59 0.72 -1.18
N ASP A 19 -12.32 0.36 -0.99
CA ASP A 19 -11.86 -0.15 0.29
C ASP A 19 -12.03 0.92 1.38
N LEU A 20 -12.49 0.54 2.56
CA LEU A 20 -12.80 1.49 3.64
C LEU A 20 -11.55 2.20 4.19
N GLU A 21 -10.36 1.66 3.98
CA GLU A 21 -9.11 2.34 4.29
C GLU A 21 -8.83 3.51 3.34
N VAL A 22 -9.29 3.45 2.09
CA VAL A 22 -9.26 4.62 1.17
C VAL A 22 -10.10 5.75 1.73
N VAL A 23 -11.29 5.42 2.26
CA VAL A 23 -12.18 6.41 2.89
C VAL A 23 -11.54 6.99 4.15
N ARG A 24 -10.84 6.15 4.94
CA ARG A 24 -10.08 6.62 6.11
C ARG A 24 -8.96 7.58 5.69
N MET A 25 -8.15 7.21 4.69
CA MET A 25 -7.09 8.06 4.14
C MET A 25 -7.66 9.40 3.68
N PHE A 26 -8.74 9.38 2.90
CA PHE A 26 -9.44 10.58 2.44
C PHE A 26 -9.85 11.51 3.59
N MET A 27 -10.41 10.96 4.67
CA MET A 27 -10.81 11.77 5.83
C MET A 27 -9.61 12.36 6.58
N LEU A 28 -8.48 11.66 6.62
CA LEU A 28 -7.26 12.11 7.31
C LEU A 28 -6.45 13.15 6.51
N MET A 29 -6.63 13.20 5.18
CA MET A 29 -6.01 14.19 4.31
C MET A 29 -6.55 15.61 4.50
N ALA A 30 -7.64 15.77 5.26
CA ALA A 30 -8.21 17.07 5.60
C ALA A 30 -8.21 17.26 7.13
N HIS A 31 -8.03 18.51 7.58
CA HIS A 31 -8.13 18.84 8.99
C HIS A 31 -9.55 18.57 9.51
N TYR A 32 -9.69 17.98 10.70
CA TYR A 32 -10.99 17.54 11.23
C TYR A 32 -12.02 18.67 11.43
N ARG A 33 -11.54 19.91 11.60
CA ARG A 33 -12.38 21.12 11.71
C ARG A 33 -12.81 21.70 10.36
N SER A 34 -12.24 21.22 9.26
CA SER A 34 -12.51 21.74 7.92
C SER A 34 -13.68 21.00 7.26
N PRO A 35 -14.51 21.70 6.48
CA PRO A 35 -15.53 21.04 5.68
C PRO A 35 -14.85 20.15 4.63
N VAL A 36 -15.26 18.88 4.59
CA VAL A 36 -14.74 17.92 3.62
C VAL A 36 -15.70 17.80 2.44
N ASN A 37 -15.20 18.08 1.24
CA ASN A 37 -15.93 17.85 0.00
C ASN A 37 -15.73 16.40 -0.43
N PHE A 38 -16.82 15.64 -0.49
CA PHE A 38 -16.79 14.25 -0.93
C PHE A 38 -16.98 14.18 -2.44
N SER A 39 -16.02 13.59 -3.16
CA SER A 39 -16.10 13.31 -4.60
C SER A 39 -15.29 12.07 -4.97
N ASP A 40 -15.67 11.41 -6.06
CA ASP A 40 -14.95 10.24 -6.59
C ASP A 40 -13.51 10.58 -6.96
N GLU A 41 -13.26 11.81 -7.43
CA GLU A 41 -11.92 12.32 -7.74
C GLU A 41 -11.02 12.36 -6.50
N LEU A 42 -11.52 12.89 -5.38
CA LEU A 42 -10.75 12.97 -4.14
C LEU A 42 -10.55 11.60 -3.49
N LEU A 43 -11.51 10.69 -3.63
CA LEU A 43 -11.34 9.30 -3.22
C LEU A 43 -10.28 8.59 -4.07
N GLY A 44 -10.25 8.83 -5.39
CA GLY A 44 -9.21 8.31 -6.27
C GLY A 44 -7.81 8.83 -5.90
N GLN A 45 -7.70 10.11 -5.51
CA GLN A 45 -6.44 10.66 -5.00
C GLN A 45 -6.01 10.00 -3.69
N ALA A 46 -6.95 9.81 -2.76
CA ALA A 46 -6.68 9.11 -1.50
C ALA A 46 -6.27 7.65 -1.71
N GLN A 47 -6.88 6.97 -2.69
CA GLN A 47 -6.50 5.61 -3.07
C GLN A 47 -5.05 5.56 -3.58
N ASN A 48 -4.69 6.41 -4.55
CA ASN A 48 -3.33 6.47 -5.07
C ASN A 48 -2.30 6.79 -3.98
N ALA A 49 -2.65 7.68 -3.05
CA ALA A 49 -1.78 8.00 -1.91
C ALA A 49 -1.60 6.80 -0.97
N LEU A 50 -2.68 6.07 -0.66
CA LEU A 50 -2.64 4.87 0.16
C LEU A 50 -1.83 3.74 -0.51
N GLU A 51 -2.00 3.53 -1.81
CA GLU A 51 -1.23 2.55 -2.59
C GLU A 51 0.27 2.85 -2.53
N ARG A 52 0.68 4.13 -2.57
CA ARG A 52 2.09 4.51 -2.38
C ARG A 52 2.64 4.13 -1.00
N LEU A 53 1.85 4.24 0.06
CA LEU A 53 2.24 3.81 1.40
C LEU A 53 2.41 2.29 1.46
N TYR A 54 1.48 1.53 0.87
CA TYR A 54 1.58 0.07 0.78
C TYR A 54 2.80 -0.37 -0.03
N ASN A 55 3.05 0.25 -1.18
CA ASN A 55 4.22 -0.06 -2.00
C ASN A 55 5.53 0.17 -1.25
N ALA A 56 5.63 1.25 -0.46
CA ALA A 56 6.79 1.51 0.38
C ALA A 56 6.96 0.45 1.48
N LYS A 57 5.87 0.10 2.18
CA LYS A 57 5.86 -0.99 3.18
C LYS A 57 6.37 -2.29 2.57
N TYR A 58 5.76 -2.73 1.47
CA TYR A 58 6.10 -3.99 0.82
C TYR A 58 7.52 -4.01 0.26
N GLN A 59 8.01 -2.88 -0.25
CA GLN A 59 9.39 -2.78 -0.69
C GLN A 59 10.37 -2.95 0.48
N MET A 60 10.12 -2.30 1.61
CA MET A 60 10.96 -2.45 2.81
C MET A 60 10.90 -3.88 3.37
N GLU A 61 9.73 -4.52 3.38
CA GLU A 61 9.56 -5.93 3.77
C GLU A 61 10.34 -6.86 2.84
N TYR A 62 10.21 -6.66 1.53
CA TYR A 62 10.97 -7.41 0.53
C TYR A 62 12.49 -7.28 0.73
N LEU A 63 12.99 -6.05 0.91
CA LEU A 63 14.42 -5.82 1.15
C LEU A 63 14.88 -6.48 2.46
N PHE A 64 14.06 -6.42 3.52
CA PHE A 64 14.39 -7.03 4.80
C PHE A 64 14.50 -8.56 4.73
N GLU A 65 13.66 -9.20 3.91
CA GLU A 65 13.65 -10.65 3.70
C GLU A 65 14.81 -11.13 2.81
N ASN A 66 15.22 -10.34 1.81
CA ASN A 66 16.18 -10.76 0.79
C ASN A 66 17.63 -10.33 1.05
N ASN A 67 17.85 -9.27 1.84
CA ASN A 67 19.18 -8.81 2.18
C ASN A 67 19.78 -9.66 3.32
N LYS A 68 21.10 -9.87 3.27
CA LYS A 68 21.82 -10.77 4.20
C LYS A 68 22.76 -10.06 5.16
N THR A 69 23.11 -8.81 4.86
CA THR A 69 23.97 -8.00 5.72
C THR A 69 23.19 -7.63 6.97
N GLU A 70 23.59 -8.12 8.14
CA GLU A 70 22.84 -7.86 9.37
C GLU A 70 23.12 -6.45 9.91
N ALA A 71 24.39 -6.10 10.13
CA ALA A 71 24.80 -4.86 10.79
C ALA A 71 24.94 -3.68 9.82
N ALA A 72 24.53 -2.50 10.26
CA ALA A 72 24.65 -1.26 9.52
C ALA A 72 26.10 -0.77 9.40
N SER A 73 26.45 -0.25 8.23
CA SER A 73 27.64 0.56 8.01
C SER A 73 27.56 1.91 8.73
N GLU A 74 28.67 2.64 8.84
CA GLU A 74 28.67 3.97 9.49
C GLU A 74 27.79 4.99 8.73
N ASP A 75 27.74 4.92 7.40
CA ASP A 75 26.88 5.76 6.58
C ASP A 75 25.39 5.45 6.85
N GLU A 76 25.04 4.16 6.96
CA GLU A 76 23.69 3.73 7.31
C GLU A 76 23.29 4.13 8.72
N LYS A 77 24.19 4.04 9.71
CA LYS A 77 23.93 4.51 11.07
C LYS A 77 23.65 6.01 11.09
N THR A 78 24.45 6.79 10.37
CA THR A 78 24.25 8.24 10.24
C THR A 78 22.88 8.55 9.62
N TRP A 79 22.48 7.79 8.60
CA TRP A 79 21.16 7.91 8.01
C TRP A 79 20.04 7.49 8.98
N MET A 80 20.19 6.39 9.71
CA MET A 80 19.22 5.92 10.71
C MET A 80 18.99 6.96 11.81
N ASP A 81 20.03 7.62 12.29
CA ASP A 81 19.90 8.71 13.28
C ASP A 81 19.04 9.86 12.74
N SER A 82 19.15 10.13 11.43
CA SER A 82 18.37 11.17 10.77
C SER A 82 16.87 10.84 10.69
N LEU A 83 16.46 9.57 10.78
CA LEU A 83 15.04 9.17 10.71
C LEU A 83 14.20 9.78 11.85
N THR A 84 14.84 10.12 12.97
CA THR A 84 14.20 10.77 14.12
C THR A 84 13.53 12.10 13.74
N GLN A 85 14.00 12.78 12.69
CA GLN A 85 13.41 14.03 12.21
C GLN A 85 11.97 13.82 11.69
N TYR A 86 11.68 12.70 11.04
CA TYR A 86 10.35 12.39 10.52
C TYR A 86 9.38 12.07 11.65
N LYS A 87 9.85 11.35 12.67
CA LYS A 87 9.10 11.12 13.90
C LYS A 87 8.75 12.43 14.59
N LYS A 88 9.73 13.34 14.71
CA LYS A 88 9.51 14.66 15.29
C LYS A 88 8.49 15.46 14.48
N GLY A 89 8.64 15.51 13.15
CA GLY A 89 7.70 16.23 12.27
C GLY A 89 6.27 15.70 12.40
N PHE A 90 6.10 14.38 12.46
CA PHE A 90 4.81 13.75 12.72
C PHE A 90 4.22 14.16 14.08
N ILE A 91 5.01 14.08 15.15
CA ILE A 91 4.55 14.43 16.51
C ILE A 91 4.19 15.92 16.60
N ASP A 92 5.00 16.80 16.01
CA ASP A 92 4.74 18.23 15.99
C ASP A 92 3.42 18.54 15.28
N ALA A 93 3.17 17.92 14.12
CA ALA A 93 1.91 18.06 13.39
C ALA A 93 0.71 17.53 14.19
N MET A 94 0.83 16.38 14.85
CA MET A 94 -0.24 15.83 15.68
C MET A 94 -0.51 16.67 16.94
N ASN A 95 0.52 17.32 17.51
CA ASN A 95 0.38 18.24 18.63
C ASN A 95 -0.23 19.59 18.21
N ASP A 96 -0.13 19.95 16.94
CA ASP A 96 -0.83 21.10 16.36
C ASP A 96 -2.28 20.73 16.01
N ASP A 97 -3.12 20.65 17.04
CA ASP A 97 -4.57 20.39 16.90
C ASP A 97 -4.90 19.17 16.04
N LEU A 98 -4.19 18.04 16.20
CA LEU A 98 -4.43 16.82 15.44
C LEU A 98 -4.37 17.03 13.91
N ASN A 99 -3.39 17.81 13.43
CA ASN A 99 -3.20 18.06 12.00
C ASN A 99 -2.66 16.81 11.28
N THR A 100 -3.57 15.90 10.95
CA THR A 100 -3.27 14.63 10.27
C THR A 100 -2.78 14.82 8.84
N ALA A 101 -3.13 15.92 8.18
CA ALA A 101 -2.64 16.22 6.82
C ALA A 101 -1.12 16.41 6.82
N ASP A 102 -0.60 17.22 7.75
CA ASP A 102 0.84 17.44 7.87
C ASP A 102 1.56 16.22 8.48
N ALA A 103 0.89 15.47 9.36
CA ALA A 103 1.42 14.21 9.85
C ALA A 103 1.61 13.18 8.72
N ILE A 104 0.65 13.08 7.78
CA ILE A 104 0.78 12.25 6.58
C ILE A 104 1.91 12.77 5.68
N ALA A 105 2.07 14.09 5.54
CA ALA A 105 3.19 14.65 4.80
C ALA A 105 4.55 14.20 5.36
N ALA A 106 4.72 14.19 6.69
CA ALA A 106 5.92 13.67 7.34
C ALA A 106 6.19 12.18 7.04
N ILE A 107 5.13 11.35 6.95
CA ILE A 107 5.24 9.94 6.55
C ILE A 107 5.69 9.84 5.08
N PHE A 108 5.18 10.67 4.18
CA PHE A 108 5.61 10.65 2.78
C PHE A 108 7.05 11.13 2.59
N GLU A 109 7.53 12.06 3.41
CA GLU A 109 8.95 12.44 3.42
C GLU A 109 9.83 11.29 3.92
N LEU A 110 9.41 10.55 4.96
CA LEU A 110 10.07 9.30 5.36
C LEU A 110 10.12 8.30 4.20
N VAL A 111 9.00 8.05 3.52
CA VAL A 111 8.92 7.12 2.37
C VAL A 111 9.87 7.54 1.24
N ARG A 112 9.95 8.84 0.96
CA ARG A 112 10.86 9.37 -0.06
C ARG A 112 12.32 9.12 0.30
N ASP A 113 12.66 9.34 1.56
CA ASP A 113 14.01 9.18 2.06
C ASP A 113 14.45 7.71 2.09
N THR A 114 13.57 6.81 2.54
CA THR A 114 13.82 5.36 2.53
C THR A 114 14.02 4.84 1.12
N ASN A 115 13.23 5.30 0.15
CA ASN A 115 13.39 4.89 -1.25
C ASN A 115 14.72 5.36 -1.86
N SER A 116 15.35 6.38 -1.30
CA SER A 116 16.62 6.92 -1.78
C SER A 116 17.85 6.25 -1.13
N HIS A 117 17.67 5.68 0.07
CA HIS A 117 18.77 5.12 0.87
C HIS A 117 18.76 3.59 0.95
N LEU A 118 17.60 2.95 0.82
CA LEU A 118 17.49 1.50 0.91
C LEU A 118 17.62 0.83 -0.46
N SER A 119 18.37 -0.26 -0.50
CA SER A 119 18.62 -1.05 -1.72
C SER A 119 18.97 -2.50 -1.37
N GLU A 120 19.24 -3.33 -2.38
CA GLU A 120 19.64 -4.74 -2.23
C GLU A 120 20.98 -4.94 -1.48
N SER A 121 21.76 -3.87 -1.30
CA SER A 121 23.02 -3.91 -0.53
C SER A 121 22.89 -3.38 0.90
N SER A 122 21.73 -2.79 1.27
CA SER A 122 21.50 -2.25 2.61
C SER A 122 21.47 -3.34 3.67
N SER A 123 21.86 -2.98 4.89
CA SER A 123 21.77 -3.85 6.06
C SER A 123 20.32 -4.05 6.52
N ARG A 124 20.04 -5.22 7.11
CA ARG A 124 18.75 -5.53 7.71
C ARG A 124 18.45 -4.61 8.89
N GLU A 125 19.48 -4.19 9.63
CA GLU A 125 19.34 -3.22 10.71
C GLU A 125 18.76 -1.88 10.22
N SER A 126 19.31 -1.33 9.13
CA SER A 126 18.85 -0.04 8.58
C SER A 126 17.45 -0.13 7.96
N ILE A 127 17.16 -1.22 7.23
CA ILE A 127 15.82 -1.50 6.68
C ILE A 127 14.80 -1.65 7.81
N LYS A 128 15.14 -2.40 8.87
CA LYS A 128 14.24 -2.64 10.00
C LYS A 128 13.93 -1.33 10.73
N ALA A 129 14.92 -0.47 10.97
CA ALA A 129 14.69 0.81 11.63
C ALA A 129 13.70 1.70 10.86
N ALA A 130 13.85 1.78 9.54
CA ALA A 130 12.91 2.50 8.68
C ALA A 130 11.50 1.87 8.68
N LEU A 131 11.41 0.54 8.55
CA LEU A 131 10.15 -0.18 8.53
C LEU A 131 9.39 -0.07 9.87
N ASP A 132 10.10 -0.21 10.99
CA ASP A 132 9.53 -0.07 12.33
C ASP A 132 8.99 1.36 12.54
N LEU A 133 9.76 2.39 12.15
CA LEU A 133 9.31 3.77 12.24
C LEU A 133 8.09 4.01 11.36
N PHE A 134 8.10 3.54 10.11
CA PHE A 134 6.97 3.63 9.21
C PHE A 134 5.71 3.01 9.84
N LYS A 135 5.81 1.77 10.35
CA LYS A 135 4.70 1.06 11.01
C LYS A 135 4.24 1.76 12.29
N GLU A 136 5.15 2.36 13.06
CA GLU A 136 4.81 3.18 14.23
C GLU A 136 3.93 4.36 13.82
N LEU A 137 4.38 5.17 12.85
CA LEU A 137 3.69 6.40 12.44
C LEU A 137 2.35 6.10 11.76
N THR A 138 2.31 5.15 10.82
CA THR A 138 1.06 4.78 10.15
C THR A 138 0.09 4.07 11.10
N GLY A 139 0.60 3.34 12.09
CA GLY A 139 -0.19 2.70 13.14
C GLY A 139 -0.97 3.69 13.99
N VAL A 140 -0.39 4.86 14.32
CA VAL A 140 -1.08 5.92 15.08
C VAL A 140 -2.32 6.44 14.35
N ILE A 141 -2.26 6.59 13.02
CA ILE A 141 -3.38 7.08 12.20
C ILE A 141 -4.21 5.96 11.55
N GLY A 142 -3.89 4.69 11.84
CA GLY A 142 -4.66 3.54 11.39
C GLY A 142 -4.62 3.30 9.88
N LEU A 143 -3.45 3.50 9.26
CA LEU A 143 -3.20 3.28 7.83
C LEU A 143 -2.10 2.23 7.59
N ALA A 144 -2.09 1.64 6.40
CA ALA A 144 -1.07 0.70 5.91
C ALA A 144 -0.90 -0.54 6.82
N ALA A 145 -1.96 -0.94 7.50
CA ALA A 145 -1.93 -2.02 8.48
C ALA A 145 -2.10 -3.41 7.85
N LYS A 146 -2.63 -3.50 6.62
CA LYS A 146 -2.82 -4.80 5.97
C LYS A 146 -1.46 -5.40 5.63
N GLU A 147 -1.35 -6.70 5.85
CA GLU A 147 -0.24 -7.46 5.28
C GLU A 147 -0.48 -7.67 3.80
N LYS A 148 0.62 -7.86 3.06
CA LYS A 148 0.51 -8.24 1.65
C LYS A 148 -0.37 -9.50 1.59
N GLU A 149 -1.36 -9.51 0.71
CA GLU A 149 -2.16 -10.71 0.46
C GLU A 149 -1.29 -11.72 -0.32
N THR A 150 -0.26 -12.25 0.33
CA THR A 150 0.69 -13.21 -0.24
C THR A 150 -0.02 -14.46 -0.71
N ASP A 151 -1.11 -14.86 -0.04
CA ASP A 151 -1.92 -16.01 -0.43
C ASP A 151 -2.65 -15.78 -1.76
N LEU A 152 -3.20 -14.58 -2.01
CA LEU A 152 -3.88 -14.30 -3.28
C LEU A 152 -2.88 -14.16 -4.42
N GLU A 153 -1.77 -13.44 -4.24
CA GLU A 153 -0.76 -13.31 -5.30
C GLU A 153 -0.11 -14.66 -5.64
N SER A 154 0.28 -15.45 -4.64
CA SER A 154 0.87 -16.77 -4.87
C SER A 154 -0.13 -17.78 -5.42
N GLU A 155 -1.39 -17.77 -4.97
CA GLU A 155 -2.46 -18.59 -5.55
C GLU A 155 -2.70 -18.22 -7.01
N VAL A 156 -2.68 -16.93 -7.34
CA VAL A 156 -2.90 -16.41 -8.69
C VAL A 156 -1.73 -16.74 -9.60
N GLU A 157 -0.50 -16.57 -9.13
CA GLU A 157 0.70 -16.99 -9.87
C GLU A 157 0.72 -18.51 -10.08
N ALA A 158 0.34 -19.30 -9.08
CA ALA A 158 0.23 -20.75 -9.19
C ALA A 158 -0.85 -21.17 -10.21
N LEU A 159 -2.01 -20.52 -10.20
CA LEU A 159 -3.09 -20.75 -11.17
C LEU A 159 -2.67 -20.29 -12.58
N ILE A 160 -1.98 -19.16 -12.72
CA ILE A 160 -1.42 -18.71 -13.99
C ILE A 160 -0.40 -19.72 -14.52
N ALA A 161 0.49 -20.25 -13.67
CA ALA A 161 1.46 -21.27 -14.05
C ALA A 161 0.77 -22.57 -14.50
N GLN A 162 -0.24 -23.04 -13.76
CA GLN A 162 -1.05 -24.20 -14.14
C GLN A 162 -1.77 -23.98 -15.47
N ARG A 163 -2.32 -22.79 -15.71
CA ARG A 163 -2.95 -22.42 -16.99
C ARG A 163 -1.94 -22.44 -18.13
N GLN A 164 -0.72 -21.94 -17.92
CA GLN A 164 0.33 -21.96 -18.95
C GLN A 164 0.75 -23.39 -19.30
N GLU A 165 0.89 -24.26 -18.30
CA GLU A 165 1.21 -25.67 -18.50
C GLU A 165 0.06 -26.41 -19.23
N ALA A 166 -1.20 -26.14 -18.86
CA ALA A 166 -2.38 -26.65 -19.57
C ALA A 166 -2.38 -26.23 -21.06
N ARG A 167 -2.10 -24.95 -21.36
CA ARG A 167 -1.98 -24.47 -22.74
C ARG A 167 -0.84 -25.13 -23.51
N LYS A 168 0.32 -25.31 -22.86
CA LYS A 168 1.48 -25.99 -23.46
C LYS A 168 1.16 -27.45 -23.79
N ASN A 169 0.40 -28.11 -22.93
CA ASN A 169 -0.08 -29.48 -23.11
C ASN A 169 -1.32 -29.58 -24.01
N LYS A 170 -1.78 -28.46 -24.60
CA LYS A 170 -2.99 -28.34 -25.44
C LYS A 170 -4.29 -28.74 -24.74
N ASP A 171 -4.30 -28.70 -23.41
CA ASP A 171 -5.50 -28.84 -22.59
C ASP A 171 -6.19 -27.47 -22.46
N PHE A 172 -6.94 -27.11 -23.50
CA PHE A 172 -7.63 -25.83 -23.56
C PHE A 172 -8.84 -25.76 -22.61
N ALA A 173 -9.44 -26.92 -22.27
CA ALA A 173 -10.56 -26.98 -21.36
C ALA A 173 -10.13 -26.58 -19.94
N LEU A 174 -9.05 -27.17 -19.44
CA LEU A 174 -8.47 -26.82 -18.14
C LEU A 174 -7.97 -25.36 -18.11
N ALA A 175 -7.39 -24.87 -19.21
CA ALA A 175 -6.92 -23.49 -19.29
C ALA A 175 -8.06 -22.45 -19.23
N ASP A 176 -9.22 -22.76 -19.81
CA ASP A 176 -10.42 -21.92 -19.72
C ASP A 176 -11.06 -22.01 -18.34
N GLU A 177 -11.11 -23.19 -17.72
CA GLU A 177 -11.62 -23.37 -16.35
C GLU A 177 -10.82 -22.53 -15.34
N ILE A 178 -9.48 -22.55 -15.45
CA ILE A 178 -8.61 -21.74 -14.58
C ILE A 178 -8.81 -20.24 -14.83
N ARG A 179 -9.00 -19.81 -16.09
CA ARG A 179 -9.28 -18.40 -16.41
C ARG A 179 -10.58 -17.95 -15.76
N ASP A 180 -11.62 -18.77 -15.84
CA ASP A 180 -12.94 -18.43 -15.32
C ASP A 180 -12.94 -18.44 -13.77
N ALA A 181 -12.17 -19.34 -13.14
CA ALA A 181 -11.95 -19.34 -11.70
C ALA A 181 -11.20 -18.07 -11.22
N LEU A 182 -10.19 -17.63 -11.96
CA LEU A 182 -9.48 -16.38 -11.68
C LEU A 182 -10.41 -15.16 -11.87
N LEU A 183 -11.24 -15.16 -12.91
CA LEU A 183 -12.22 -14.10 -13.14
C LEU A 183 -13.27 -14.05 -12.02
N ALA A 184 -13.72 -15.20 -11.51
CA ALA A 184 -14.64 -15.28 -10.37
C ALA A 184 -14.02 -14.74 -9.06
N LYS A 185 -12.69 -14.78 -8.93
CA LYS A 185 -11.91 -14.13 -7.86
C LYS A 185 -11.65 -12.64 -8.12
N GLY A 186 -12.23 -12.07 -9.18
CA GLY A 186 -12.05 -10.67 -9.57
C GLY A 186 -10.67 -10.43 -10.18
N ILE A 187 -10.09 -11.39 -10.90
CA ILE A 187 -8.76 -11.28 -11.49
C ILE A 187 -8.86 -11.42 -13.01
N ILE A 188 -8.42 -10.38 -13.69
CA ILE A 188 -8.43 -10.29 -15.15
C ILE A 188 -7.03 -10.60 -15.65
N LEU A 189 -6.90 -11.63 -16.47
CA LEU A 189 -5.66 -11.99 -17.15
C LEU A 189 -5.54 -11.25 -18.49
N GLU A 190 -4.36 -10.69 -18.73
CA GLU A 190 -3.94 -10.08 -19.99
C GLU A 190 -2.75 -10.87 -20.55
N ASP A 191 -3.00 -11.68 -21.57
CA ASP A 191 -1.93 -12.38 -22.29
C ASP A 191 -1.18 -11.37 -23.18
N THR A 192 0.09 -11.09 -22.88
CA THR A 192 0.96 -10.22 -23.69
C THR A 192 2.10 -11.03 -24.33
N ARG A 193 2.82 -10.42 -25.29
CA ARG A 193 4.02 -11.04 -25.89
C ARG A 193 5.15 -11.24 -24.87
N GLU A 194 5.14 -10.49 -23.77
CA GLU A 194 6.14 -10.54 -22.69
C GLU A 194 5.74 -11.52 -21.57
N GLY A 195 4.54 -12.09 -21.62
CA GLY A 195 3.99 -12.97 -20.57
C GLY A 195 2.56 -12.61 -20.18
N VAL A 196 2.01 -13.34 -19.21
CA VAL A 196 0.68 -13.05 -18.66
C VAL A 196 0.80 -11.96 -17.61
N LYS A 197 0.15 -10.82 -17.84
CA LYS A 197 -0.09 -9.79 -16.82
C LYS A 197 -1.47 -10.00 -16.22
N TRP A 198 -1.70 -9.57 -15.00
CA TRP A 198 -3.03 -9.64 -14.39
C TRP A 198 -3.32 -8.39 -13.57
N LYS A 199 -4.62 -8.10 -13.40
CA LYS A 199 -5.11 -7.01 -12.56
C LYS A 199 -6.35 -7.44 -11.80
N LYS A 200 -6.59 -6.84 -10.64
CA LYS A 200 -7.89 -6.97 -9.95
C LYS A 200 -8.97 -6.19 -10.73
N ALA A 201 -10.17 -6.75 -10.81
CA ALA A 201 -11.35 -6.22 -11.49
C ALA A 201 -12.02 -5.10 -10.71
#